data_AF-A0A2N6DL87-F1
#
_entry.id   AF-A0A2N6DL87-F1
#
_cell.length_a   1.000
_cell.length_b   1.000
_cell.length_c   1.000
_cell.angle_alpha   90.00
_cell.angle_beta   90.00
_cell.angle_gamma   90.00
#
_symmetry.space_group_name_H-M   'P 1'
#
loop_
_entity.id
_entity.type
_entity.pdbx_description
1 polymer ?
#
loop_
_entity_poly.entity_id
_entity_poly.type
_entity_poly.pdbx_seq_one_letter_code
_entity_poly.pdbx_strand_id
1 'polypeptide(L)'
;MNAAKAIQNIVDTLRSDFRPVLSDDSINIFLTIALEPNLHPVDLASKLDLIKPEIDVAIAGLMTAFSVRFSTVGLIFMNQDGSLEATETGKKISQGLFNFYAA
;
A
#
# COMPACT_ATOMS: atom_id res chain seq x y z
N MET A 1 4.80 23.31 -0.51
CA MET A 1 3.43 22.77 -0.75
C MET A 1 3.56 21.41 -1.41
N ASN A 2 2.92 20.34 -0.94
CA ASN A 2 3.28 19.57 0.25
C ASN A 2 3.09 18.09 -0.18
N ALA A 3 4.08 17.20 -0.02
CA ALA A 3 3.97 15.80 -0.47
C ALA A 3 2.67 15.12 0.04
N ALA A 4 2.19 15.55 1.21
CA ALA A 4 0.90 15.20 1.79
C ALA A 4 -0.32 15.40 0.85
N LYS A 5 -0.35 16.45 0.01
CA LYS A 5 -1.48 16.71 -0.90
C LYS A 5 -1.50 15.75 -2.10
N ALA A 6 -0.32 15.34 -2.58
CA ALA A 6 -0.20 14.37 -3.65
C ALA A 6 -0.64 12.97 -3.16
N ILE A 7 -0.20 12.58 -1.96
CA ILE A 7 -0.62 11.34 -1.30
C ILE A 7 -2.13 11.31 -1.12
N GLN A 8 -2.73 12.40 -0.63
CA GLN A 8 -4.19 12.46 -0.43
C GLN A 8 -4.99 12.27 -1.73
N ASN A 9 -4.54 12.86 -2.83
CA ASN A 9 -5.20 12.68 -4.12
C ASN A 9 -5.05 11.26 -4.67
N ILE A 10 -3.88 10.64 -4.49
CA ILE A 10 -3.66 9.22 -4.82
C ILE A 10 -4.61 8.32 -4.02
N VAL A 11 -4.76 8.61 -2.72
CA VAL A 11 -5.70 7.91 -1.83
C VAL A 11 -7.13 8.03 -2.36
N ASP A 12 -7.54 9.21 -2.80
CA ASP A 12 -8.89 9.44 -3.33
C ASP A 12 -9.15 8.72 -4.67
N THR A 13 -8.17 8.66 -5.58
CA THR A 13 -8.28 7.87 -6.83
C THR A 13 -8.37 6.37 -6.52
N LEU A 14 -7.52 5.87 -5.63
CA LEU A 14 -7.53 4.46 -5.23
C LEU A 14 -8.86 4.09 -4.54
N ARG A 15 -9.47 4.98 -3.76
CA ARG A 15 -10.81 4.75 -3.20
C ARG A 15 -11.88 4.63 -4.28
N SER A 16 -11.85 5.49 -5.29
CA SER A 16 -12.83 5.50 -6.38
C SER A 16 -12.76 4.21 -7.20
N ASP A 17 -11.56 3.77 -7.52
CA ASP A 17 -11.35 2.64 -8.43
C ASP A 17 -11.34 1.27 -7.71
N PHE A 18 -11.14 1.23 -6.39
CA PHE A 18 -10.94 -0.02 -5.64
C PHE A 18 -11.89 -0.26 -4.43
N ARG A 19 -12.98 0.51 -4.20
CA ARG A 19 -13.89 0.21 -3.05
C ARG A 19 -14.85 -0.95 -3.32
N PRO A 20 -15.03 -1.89 -2.35
CA PRO A 20 -14.83 -1.76 -0.89
C PRO A 20 -13.56 -2.46 -0.30
N VAL A 21 -12.48 -2.67 -1.06
CA VAL A 21 -11.42 -3.64 -0.68
C VAL A 21 -10.28 -3.07 0.19
N LEU A 22 -9.96 -1.77 0.10
CA LEU A 22 -8.82 -1.17 0.83
C LEU A 22 -9.25 0.09 1.61
N SER A 23 -8.90 0.14 2.91
CA SER A 23 -9.10 1.31 3.75
C SER A 23 -8.07 2.40 3.45
N ASP A 24 -8.28 3.58 4.01
CA ASP A 24 -7.35 4.72 3.89
C ASP A 24 -5.97 4.35 4.43
N ASP A 25 -5.95 3.61 5.54
CA ASP A 25 -4.74 3.10 6.17
C ASP A 25 -4.06 2.06 5.27
N SER A 26 -4.82 1.14 4.65
CA SER A 26 -4.26 0.21 3.67
C SER A 26 -3.60 0.92 2.50
N ILE A 27 -4.20 2.00 2.00
CA ILE A 27 -3.61 2.75 0.91
C ILE A 27 -2.34 3.48 1.36
N ASN A 28 -2.37 4.14 2.52
CA ASN A 28 -1.20 4.82 3.07
C ASN A 28 -0.05 3.85 3.34
N ILE A 29 -0.34 2.66 3.88
CA ILE A 29 0.64 1.59 4.08
C ILE A 29 1.22 1.13 2.74
N PHE A 30 0.39 0.86 1.74
CA PHE A 30 0.85 0.44 0.42
C PHE A 30 1.79 1.47 -0.23
N LEU A 31 1.39 2.75 -0.25
CA LEU A 31 2.20 3.81 -0.84
C LEU A 31 3.52 4.01 -0.07
N THR A 32 3.49 3.87 1.27
CA THR A 32 4.69 3.96 2.09
C THR A 32 5.67 2.83 1.76
N ILE A 33 5.20 1.58 1.67
CA ILE A 33 6.03 0.42 1.26
C ILE A 33 6.57 0.60 -0.16
N ALA A 34 5.78 1.18 -1.07
CA ALA A 34 6.20 1.42 -2.44
C ALA A 34 7.29 2.51 -2.56
N LEU A 35 7.32 3.48 -1.64
CA LEU A 35 8.33 4.55 -1.59
C LEU A 35 9.59 4.13 -0.82
N GLU A 36 9.40 3.36 0.26
CA GLU A 36 10.44 2.91 1.17
C GLU A 36 10.37 1.37 1.26
N PRO A 37 11.02 0.63 0.34
CA PRO A 37 11.03 -0.82 0.38
C PRO A 37 11.86 -1.36 1.56
N ASN A 38 11.57 -2.58 2.00
CA ASN A 38 12.21 -3.25 3.14
C ASN A 38 11.82 -2.69 4.52
N LEU A 39 10.64 -2.07 4.66
CA LEU A 39 10.13 -1.65 5.96
C LEU A 39 9.57 -2.82 6.76
N HIS A 40 9.81 -2.86 8.06
CA HIS A 40 9.10 -3.79 8.94
C HIS A 40 7.73 -3.22 9.35
N PRO A 41 6.75 -4.09 9.71
CA PRO A 41 5.46 -3.64 10.21
C PRO A 41 5.53 -2.65 11.39
N VAL A 42 6.56 -2.78 12.23
CA VAL A 42 6.79 -1.86 13.37
C VAL A 42 7.18 -0.46 12.91
N ASP A 43 7.95 -0.34 11.82
CA ASP A 43 8.36 0.94 11.26
C ASP A 43 7.16 1.65 10.65
N LEU A 44 6.27 0.91 10.00
CA LEU A 44 5.02 1.42 9.46
C LEU A 44 4.08 1.93 10.56
N ALA A 45 3.94 1.16 11.65
CA ALA A 45 3.11 1.57 12.80
C ALA A 45 3.58 2.92 13.37
N SER A 46 4.89 3.10 13.54
CA SER A 46 5.46 4.35 14.03
C SER A 46 5.36 5.51 13.03
N LYS A 47 5.50 5.24 11.73
CA LYS A 47 5.45 6.27 10.69
C LYS A 47 4.04 6.79 10.44
N LEU A 48 3.04 5.92 10.54
CA LEU A 48 1.66 6.21 10.18
C LEU A 48 0.76 6.49 11.40
N ASP A 49 1.32 6.46 12.61
CA ASP A 49 0.58 6.61 13.87
C ASP A 49 -0.59 5.62 13.99
N LEU A 50 -0.33 4.37 13.58
CA LEU A 50 -1.31 3.28 13.57
C LEU A 50 -0.96 2.25 14.63
N ILE A 51 -1.98 1.62 15.22
CA ILE A 51 -1.76 0.53 16.17
C ILE A 51 -1.47 -0.77 15.43
N LYS A 52 -0.71 -1.67 16.07
CA LYS A 52 -0.30 -2.96 15.48
C LYS A 52 -1.47 -3.75 14.85
N PRO A 53 -2.65 -3.87 15.47
CA PRO A 53 -3.77 -4.58 14.84
C PRO A 53 -4.24 -3.98 13.51
N GLU A 54 -4.24 -2.65 13.36
CA GLU A 54 -4.64 -1.97 12.13
C GLU A 54 -3.63 -2.24 11.01
N ILE A 55 -2.34 -2.17 11.35
CA ILE A 55 -1.23 -2.51 10.46
C ILE A 55 -1.34 -3.97 10.00
N ASP A 56 -1.56 -4.91 10.93
CA ASP A 56 -1.65 -6.34 10.62
C ASP A 56 -2.83 -6.63 9.66
N VAL A 57 -3.99 -6.03 9.93
CA VAL A 57 -5.19 -6.16 9.07
C VAL A 57 -4.94 -5.57 7.68
N ALA A 58 -4.34 -4.39 7.62
CA ALA A 58 -4.05 -3.73 6.35
C ALA A 58 -3.02 -4.50 5.52
N ILE A 59 -1.95 -5.02 6.14
CA ILE A 59 -0.96 -5.86 5.47
C ILE A 59 -1.62 -7.12 4.91
N ALA A 60 -2.45 -7.80 5.69
CA ALA A 60 -3.16 -8.99 5.24
C ALA A 60 -4.08 -8.70 4.04
N GLY A 61 -4.79 -7.56 4.07
CA GLY A 61 -5.62 -7.09 2.96
C GLY A 61 -4.80 -6.78 1.70
N LEU A 62 -3.66 -6.09 1.85
CA LEU A 62 -2.78 -5.75 0.73
C LEU A 62 -2.10 -6.97 0.12
N MET A 63 -1.73 -7.97 0.93
CA MET A 63 -1.20 -9.25 0.44
C MET A 63 -2.26 -10.08 -0.31
N THR A 64 -3.55 -9.75 -0.15
CA THR A 64 -4.68 -10.49 -0.75
C THR A 64 -5.58 -9.65 -1.66
N ALA A 65 -5.16 -8.43 -2.02
CA ALA A 65 -6.00 -7.40 -2.63
C ALA A 65 -6.69 -7.77 -3.96
N PHE A 66 -6.14 -8.72 -4.73
CA PHE A 66 -6.76 -9.19 -5.99
C PHE A 66 -6.93 -10.70 -6.01
N SER A 67 -8.15 -11.21 -5.84
CA SER A 67 -8.46 -12.60 -6.17
C SER A 67 -9.01 -12.71 -7.60
N VAL A 68 -8.24 -13.33 -8.49
CA VAL A 68 -8.74 -13.89 -9.75
C VAL A 68 -8.95 -15.40 -9.58
N ARG A 69 -9.84 -16.00 -10.38
CA ARG A 69 -10.41 -17.37 -10.21
C ARG A 69 -9.46 -18.51 -9.76
N PHE A 70 -8.13 -18.38 -9.90
CA PHE A 70 -7.14 -19.38 -9.47
C PHE A 70 -5.87 -18.79 -8.82
N SER A 71 -5.81 -17.48 -8.54
CA SER A 71 -4.64 -16.85 -7.94
C SER A 71 -5.03 -15.58 -7.18
N THR A 72 -4.51 -15.44 -5.96
CA THR A 72 -4.54 -14.17 -5.24
C THR A 72 -3.22 -13.45 -5.50
N VAL A 73 -3.31 -12.24 -6.06
CA VAL A 73 -2.17 -11.36 -6.30
C VAL A 73 -2.21 -10.24 -5.27
N GLY A 74 -1.21 -10.21 -4.39
CA GLY A 74 -1.01 -9.11 -3.45
C GLY A 74 -0.42 -7.88 -4.13
N LEU A 75 -0.68 -6.71 -3.56
CA LEU A 75 0.03 -5.46 -3.84
C LEU A 75 1.40 -5.42 -3.16
N ILE A 76 1.54 -6.17 -2.06
CA ILE A 76 2.77 -6.31 -1.29
C ILE A 76 3.04 -7.78 -0.98
N PHE A 77 4.28 -8.09 -0.58
CA PHE A 77 4.68 -9.36 0.00
C PHE A 77 5.60 -9.12 1.20
N MET A 78 5.75 -10.13 2.05
CA MET A 78 6.66 -10.12 3.19
C MET A 78 7.86 -11.02 2.88
N ASN A 79 9.06 -10.47 3.07
CA ASN A 79 10.32 -11.18 2.96
C ASN A 79 10.54 -12.14 4.14
N GLN A 80 11.52 -13.03 4.01
CA GLN A 80 11.86 -13.99 5.08
C GLN A 80 12.35 -13.33 6.37
N ASP A 81 12.93 -12.14 6.27
CA ASP A 81 13.36 -11.34 7.41
C ASP A 81 12.22 -10.55 8.08
N GLY A 82 11.00 -10.60 7.51
CA GLY A 82 9.83 -9.88 7.99
C GLY A 82 9.71 -8.45 7.48
N SER A 83 10.56 -8.03 6.54
CA SER A 83 10.41 -6.75 5.84
C SER A 83 9.35 -6.85 4.73
N LEU A 84 8.77 -5.70 4.35
CA LEU A 84 7.69 -5.61 3.38
C LEU A 84 8.17 -4.93 2.10
N GLU A 85 7.71 -5.45 0.97
CA GLU A 85 7.98 -4.91 -0.36
C GLU A 85 6.73 -4.94 -1.23
N ALA A 86 6.64 -3.99 -2.17
CA ALA A 86 5.62 -4.00 -3.20
C ALA A 86 5.88 -5.14 -4.20
N THR A 87 4.83 -5.89 -4.58
CA THR A 87 4.92 -6.86 -5.68
C THR A 87 5.16 -6.15 -7.00
N GLU A 88 5.49 -6.90 -8.07
CA GLU A 88 5.58 -6.32 -9.42
C GLU A 88 4.28 -5.60 -9.86
N THR A 89 3.13 -6.13 -9.45
CA THR A 89 1.82 -5.47 -9.66
C THR A 89 1.72 -4.19 -8.83
N GLY A 90 2.09 -4.26 -7.55
CA GLY A 90 2.13 -3.10 -6.66
C GLY A 90 3.01 -1.97 -7.19
N LYS A 91 4.22 -2.30 -7.66
CA LYS A 91 5.15 -1.33 -8.27
C LYS A 91 4.58 -0.65 -9.51
N LYS A 92 3.93 -1.39 -10.41
CA LYS A 92 3.29 -0.82 -11.60
C LYS A 92 2.16 0.14 -11.25
N ILE A 93 1.35 -0.23 -10.26
CA ILE A 93 0.25 0.61 -9.78
C ILE A 93 0.80 1.88 -9.13
N SER A 94 1.73 1.74 -8.17
CA SER A 94 2.33 2.90 -7.49
C SER A 94 3.06 3.83 -8.46
N GLN A 95 3.80 3.28 -9.43
CA GLN A 95 4.49 4.06 -10.44
C GLN A 95 3.53 4.76 -11.40
N GLY A 96 2.44 4.11 -11.81
CA GLY A 96 1.37 4.77 -12.58
C GLY A 96 0.78 5.96 -11.84
N LEU A 97 0.56 5.82 -10.53
CA LEU A 97 0.07 6.89 -9.67
C LEU A 97 1.10 8.03 -9.55
N PHE A 98 2.36 7.73 -9.25
CA PHE A 98 3.40 8.75 -9.13
C PHE A 98 3.61 9.53 -10.44
N ASN A 99 3.60 8.83 -11.59
CA ASN A 99 3.77 9.47 -12.89
C ASN A 99 2.58 10.36 -13.26
N PHE A 100 1.34 9.94 -12.97
CA PHE A 100 0.15 10.75 -13.25
C PHE A 100 0.16 12.10 -12.52
N TYR A 101 0.71 12.15 -11.30
CA TYR A 101 0.75 13.39 -10.50
C TYR A 101 2.04 14.21 -10.66
N ALA A 102 3.10 13.63 -11.25
CA ALA A 102 4.30 14.38 -11.62
C ALA A 102 4.15 15.13 -12.95
N ALA A 103 3.15 14.75 -13.77
CA ALA A 103 2.75 15.40 -15.02
C ALA A 103 1.80 16.58 -14.80
#